data_AF-A0A9D8NRD3-F1
#
_entry.id   AF-A0A9D8NRD3-F1
#
_cell.length_a   1.000
_cell.length_b   1.000
_cell.length_c   1.000
_cell.angle_alpha   90.00
_cell.angle_beta   90.00
_cell.angle_gamma   90.00
#
_symmetry.space_group_name_H-M   'P 1'
#
loop_
_entity.id
_entity.type
_entity.pdbx_description
1 polymer ?
#
loop_
_entity_poly.entity_id
_entity_poly.type
_entity_poly.pdbx_seq_one_letter_code
_entity_poly.pdbx_strand_id
1 'polypeptide(L)'
;ISFTKWREAMKIVTDLYNDGMLDPMPNDLAPDYAGHYTFSLLGGEGRMFNVSDIERTSFEMLVYITNAVYKAMAHGAMYGATYGKGAFLQDRWLIQIKGEASRLRRIRALEDQVGIKHKAYDFWKHGEYTDMLLGWKRKPGDTDKTQCNHEGENCLAE
;
A
#
# COMPACT_ATOMS: atom_id res chain seq x y z
N ILE A 1 21.09 2.08 -6.37
CA ILE A 1 21.07 1.72 -4.93
C ILE A 1 19.68 1.87 -4.33
N SER A 2 18.99 3.02 -4.42
CA SER A 2 17.66 3.19 -3.78
C SER A 2 16.61 2.15 -4.22
N PHE A 3 16.56 1.79 -5.50
CA PHE A 3 15.58 0.79 -5.98
C PHE A 3 15.81 -0.65 -5.50
N THR A 4 17.00 -1.03 -5.02
CA THR A 4 17.19 -2.38 -4.48
C THR A 4 16.40 -2.55 -3.17
N LYS A 5 16.43 -1.54 -2.31
CA LYS A 5 15.67 -1.50 -1.04
C LYS A 5 14.17 -1.54 -1.30
N TRP A 6 13.70 -0.80 -2.30
CA TRP A 6 12.29 -0.82 -2.70
C TRP A 6 11.85 -2.22 -3.19
N ARG A 7 12.63 -2.86 -4.05
CA ARG A 7 12.30 -4.22 -4.52
C ARG A 7 12.28 -5.25 -3.40
N GLU A 8 13.17 -5.12 -2.42
CA GLU A 8 13.18 -5.96 -1.23
C GLU A 8 11.90 -5.77 -0.40
N ALA A 9 11.50 -4.52 -0.13
CA ALA A 9 10.24 -4.21 0.53
C ALA A 9 9.03 -4.80 -0.21
N MET A 10 8.94 -4.57 -1.53
CA MET A 10 7.84 -5.09 -2.33
C MET A 10 7.77 -6.61 -2.31
N LYS A 11 8.91 -7.31 -2.37
CA LYS A 11 8.91 -8.76 -2.24
C LYS A 11 8.25 -9.20 -0.93
N ILE A 12 8.64 -8.60 0.19
CA ILE A 12 8.09 -8.95 1.52
C ILE A 12 6.57 -8.75 1.54
N VAL A 13 6.10 -7.59 1.05
CA VAL A 13 4.69 -7.22 1.14
C VAL A 13 3.84 -8.07 0.19
N THR A 14 4.32 -8.32 -1.03
CA THR A 14 3.64 -9.19 -1.99
C THR A 14 3.60 -10.64 -1.51
N ASP A 15 4.67 -11.13 -0.88
CA ASP A 15 4.66 -12.48 -0.26
C ASP A 15 3.56 -12.56 0.81
N LEU A 16 3.42 -11.54 1.70
CA LEU A 16 2.35 -11.52 2.70
C LEU A 16 0.94 -11.45 2.09
N TYR A 17 0.76 -10.65 1.03
CA TYR A 17 -0.51 -10.57 0.31
C TYR A 17 -0.89 -11.93 -0.29
N ASN A 18 0.05 -12.57 -0.98
CA ASN A 18 -0.17 -13.89 -1.60
C ASN A 18 -0.43 -14.98 -0.54
N ASP A 19 0.22 -14.88 0.62
CA ASP A 19 0.03 -15.79 1.75
C ASP A 19 -1.27 -15.50 2.54
N GLY A 20 -2.02 -14.43 2.21
CA GLY A 20 -3.23 -14.03 2.93
C GLY A 20 -2.97 -13.54 4.36
N MET A 21 -1.79 -12.97 4.60
CA MET A 21 -1.29 -12.59 5.94
C MET A 21 -1.34 -11.09 6.21
N LEU A 22 -1.85 -10.27 5.29
CA LEU A 22 -2.08 -8.86 5.61
C LEU A 22 -3.23 -8.76 6.61
N ASP A 23 -3.13 -7.79 7.51
CA ASP A 23 -4.22 -7.41 8.40
C ASP A 23 -4.31 -5.88 8.41
N PRO A 24 -5.34 -5.29 7.79
CA PRO A 24 -6.44 -5.94 7.04
C PRO A 24 -6.02 -6.50 5.67
N MET A 25 -6.80 -7.45 5.10
CA MET A 25 -6.73 -7.78 3.67
C MET A 25 -7.56 -6.77 2.84
N PRO A 26 -7.39 -6.68 1.51
CA PRO A 26 -8.16 -5.76 0.67
C PRO A 26 -9.68 -5.87 0.82
N ASN A 27 -10.20 -7.09 0.99
CA ASN A 27 -11.63 -7.33 1.22
C ASN A 27 -12.13 -6.86 2.59
N ASP A 28 -11.24 -6.57 3.54
CA ASP A 28 -11.57 -6.08 4.88
C ASP A 28 -11.57 -4.55 4.95
N LEU A 29 -11.10 -3.86 3.92
CA LEU A 29 -11.08 -2.40 3.81
C LEU A 29 -12.37 -1.87 3.18
N ALA A 30 -12.57 -0.55 3.22
CA ALA A 30 -13.53 0.11 2.33
C ALA A 30 -13.06 -0.06 0.87
N PRO A 31 -13.97 -0.07 -0.12
CA PRO A 31 -13.59 -0.16 -1.52
C PRO A 31 -12.70 1.02 -1.92
N ASP A 32 -11.79 0.79 -2.86
CA ASP A 32 -10.98 1.86 -3.46
C ASP A 32 -11.85 2.83 -4.28
N TYR A 33 -11.25 3.86 -4.87
CA TYR A 33 -12.01 4.87 -5.63
C TYR A 33 -12.80 4.27 -6.82
N ALA A 34 -12.40 3.09 -7.30
CA ALA A 34 -13.04 2.34 -8.39
C ALA A 34 -14.18 1.43 -7.92
N GLY A 35 -14.36 1.26 -6.60
CA GLY A 35 -15.35 0.33 -6.06
C GLY A 35 -14.78 -1.07 -5.86
N HIS A 36 -13.47 -1.26 -6.04
CA HIS A 36 -12.82 -2.56 -5.98
C HIS A 36 -12.21 -2.83 -4.60
N TYR A 37 -12.03 -4.12 -4.29
CA TYR A 37 -11.33 -4.59 -3.11
C TYR A 37 -9.98 -5.19 -3.51
N THR A 38 -9.18 -4.37 -4.20
CA THR A 38 -7.91 -4.78 -4.80
C THR A 38 -6.74 -4.29 -3.96
N PHE A 39 -5.69 -5.10 -3.88
CA PHE A 39 -4.45 -4.74 -3.19
C PHE A 39 -3.81 -3.49 -3.80
N SER A 40 -3.49 -2.50 -2.97
CA SER A 40 -3.13 -1.15 -3.45
C SER A 40 -1.83 -1.11 -4.24
N LEU A 41 -0.88 -2.01 -3.93
CA LEU A 41 0.46 -2.00 -4.54
C LEU A 41 0.60 -2.92 -5.76
N LEU A 42 -0.45 -3.69 -6.11
CA LEU A 42 -0.46 -4.55 -7.30
C LEU A 42 -1.88 -4.66 -7.87
N GLY A 43 -2.08 -4.11 -9.07
CA GLY A 43 -3.38 -4.14 -9.76
C GLY A 43 -4.42 -3.16 -9.24
N GLY A 44 -4.26 -2.63 -8.01
CA GLY A 44 -5.13 -1.60 -7.44
C GLY A 44 -4.56 -0.17 -7.50
N GLU A 45 -5.26 0.75 -6.85
CA GLU A 45 -4.85 2.14 -6.68
C GLU A 45 -3.73 2.27 -5.62
N GLY A 46 -2.52 2.67 -6.04
CA GLY A 46 -1.43 2.98 -5.11
C GLY A 46 -1.75 4.22 -4.25
N ARG A 47 -1.88 4.01 -2.94
CA ARG A 47 -2.34 5.04 -1.99
C ARG A 47 -1.79 4.83 -0.57
N MET A 48 -2.03 5.81 0.30
CA MET A 48 -1.56 5.85 1.70
C MET A 48 -2.69 5.86 2.75
N PHE A 49 -3.94 5.90 2.30
CA PHE A 49 -5.14 5.94 3.13
C PHE A 49 -6.07 4.79 2.71
N ASN A 50 -6.91 4.30 3.64
CA ASN A 50 -7.76 3.13 3.42
C ASN A 50 -6.96 1.93 2.84
N VAL A 51 -5.90 1.57 3.57
CA VAL A 51 -4.94 0.49 3.28
C VAL A 51 -4.39 -0.05 4.61
N SER A 52 -3.76 -1.23 4.59
CA SER A 52 -2.99 -1.72 5.74
C SER A 52 -1.75 -0.84 6.02
N ASP A 53 -1.22 -0.88 7.25
CA ASP A 53 -0.06 -0.06 7.62
C ASP A 53 1.19 -0.41 6.80
N ILE A 54 1.35 -1.69 6.45
CA ILE A 54 2.47 -2.16 5.64
C ILE A 54 2.34 -1.71 4.18
N GLU A 55 1.13 -1.60 3.64
CA GLU A 55 0.86 -0.98 2.34
C GLU A 55 1.21 0.51 2.36
N ARG A 56 0.71 1.26 3.35
CA ARG A 56 1.02 2.69 3.55
C ARG A 56 2.52 2.92 3.61
N THR A 57 3.22 2.19 4.47
CA THR A 57 4.67 2.32 4.67
C THR A 57 5.43 2.02 3.39
N SER A 58 5.00 1.02 2.63
CA SER A 58 5.62 0.68 1.34
C SER A 58 5.38 1.76 0.29
N PHE A 59 4.16 2.30 0.19
CA PHE A 59 3.86 3.42 -0.69
C PHE A 59 4.74 4.64 -0.38
N GLU A 60 4.86 5.01 0.89
CA GLU A 60 5.72 6.11 1.34
C GLU A 60 7.20 5.87 0.98
N MET A 61 7.68 4.63 1.15
CA MET A 61 9.05 4.26 0.80
C MET A 61 9.35 4.51 -0.68
N LEU A 62 8.41 4.19 -1.58
CA LEU A 62 8.56 4.48 -3.00
C LEU A 62 8.41 5.98 -3.28
N VAL A 63 7.25 6.55 -2.94
CA VAL A 63 6.84 7.86 -3.44
C VAL A 63 7.58 9.00 -2.75
N TYR A 64 7.79 8.92 -1.43
CA TYR A 64 8.41 9.99 -0.67
C TYR A 64 9.92 9.85 -0.56
N ILE A 65 10.42 8.63 -0.45
CA ILE A 65 11.84 8.43 -0.12
C ILE A 65 12.64 8.04 -1.36
N THR A 66 12.22 7.01 -2.10
CA THR A 66 12.95 6.55 -3.31
C THR A 66 13.04 7.68 -4.34
N ASN A 67 11.96 8.43 -4.55
CA ASN A 67 11.95 9.62 -5.41
C ASN A 67 12.83 10.75 -4.85
N ALA A 68 12.81 10.99 -3.54
CA ALA A 68 13.65 12.03 -2.92
C ALA A 68 15.15 11.73 -3.05
N VAL A 69 15.57 10.46 -3.03
CA VAL A 69 16.96 10.08 -3.31
C VAL A 69 17.37 10.51 -4.73
N TYR A 70 16.52 10.23 -5.72
CA TYR A 70 16.75 10.69 -7.10
C TYR A 70 16.86 12.21 -7.16
N LYS A 71 15.90 12.93 -6.57
CA LYS A 71 15.89 14.40 -6.56
C LYS A 71 17.11 14.99 -5.88
N ALA A 72 17.53 14.44 -4.75
CA ALA A 72 18.70 14.94 -4.03
C ALA A 72 19.99 14.77 -4.84
N MET A 73 20.17 13.62 -5.50
CA MET A 73 21.32 13.40 -6.40
C MET A 73 21.30 14.34 -7.60
N ALA A 74 20.14 14.57 -8.21
CA ALA A 74 19.99 15.48 -9.35
C ALA A 74 20.34 16.95 -9.02
N HIS A 75 20.24 17.35 -7.76
CA HIS A 75 20.54 18.73 -7.31
C HIS A 75 21.85 18.83 -6.50
N GLY A 76 22.69 17.80 -6.51
CA GLY A 76 23.95 17.80 -5.76
C GLY A 76 23.79 17.85 -4.23
N ALA A 77 22.59 17.59 -3.70
CA ALA A 77 22.27 17.69 -2.28
C ALA A 77 22.74 16.42 -1.54
N MET A 78 24.04 16.31 -1.28
CA MET A 78 24.66 15.09 -0.71
C MET A 78 24.05 14.66 0.62
N TYR A 79 23.74 15.60 1.53
CA TYR A 79 23.03 15.28 2.77
C TYR A 79 21.62 14.77 2.50
N GLY A 80 20.90 15.39 1.55
CA GLY A 80 19.57 14.97 1.14
C GLY A 80 19.54 13.56 0.55
N ALA A 81 20.59 13.16 -0.18
CA ALA A 81 20.71 11.84 -0.78
C ALA A 81 21.07 10.74 0.23
N THR A 82 21.60 11.12 1.39
CA THR A 82 22.09 10.20 2.43
C THR A 82 21.24 10.29 3.70
N TYR A 83 21.58 11.20 4.60
CA TYR A 83 21.03 11.34 5.96
C TYR A 83 19.68 12.08 6.04
N GLY A 84 19.37 12.92 5.05
CA GLY A 84 18.10 13.65 4.95
C GLY A 84 16.94 12.72 4.55
N LYS A 85 16.10 13.15 3.60
CA LYS A 85 15.06 12.28 3.01
C LYS A 85 15.65 11.28 2.00
N GLY A 86 16.80 10.70 2.34
CA GLY A 86 17.68 9.97 1.45
C GLY A 86 17.79 8.48 1.77
N ALA A 87 18.93 7.90 1.41
CA ALA A 87 19.18 6.47 1.49
C ALA A 87 18.99 5.89 2.90
N PHE A 88 19.32 6.62 3.97
CA PHE A 88 19.20 6.12 5.34
C PHE A 88 17.78 6.22 5.91
N LEU A 89 16.99 7.20 5.44
CA LEU A 89 15.56 7.19 5.71
C LEU A 89 14.90 5.96 5.08
N GLN A 90 15.35 5.60 3.87
CA GLN A 90 14.88 4.40 3.18
C GLN A 90 15.20 3.11 3.95
N ASP A 91 16.37 3.04 4.60
CA ASP A 91 16.72 1.91 5.47
C ASP A 91 15.77 1.79 6.66
N ARG A 92 15.42 2.91 7.28
CA ARG A 92 14.48 2.94 8.41
C ARG A 92 13.08 2.44 8.00
N TRP A 93 12.60 2.81 6.81
CA TRP A 93 11.34 2.29 6.29
C TRP A 93 11.41 0.80 5.97
N LEU A 94 12.51 0.32 5.39
CA LEU A 94 12.70 -1.11 5.16
C LEU A 94 12.70 -1.91 6.47
N ILE A 95 13.31 -1.38 7.53
CA ILE A 95 13.28 -1.99 8.87
C ILE A 95 11.85 -2.04 9.41
N GLN A 96 11.06 -0.96 9.26
CA GLN A 96 9.66 -0.93 9.67
C GLN A 96 8.84 -1.99 8.92
N ILE A 97 8.99 -2.10 7.60
CA ILE A 97 8.30 -3.11 6.77
C ILE A 97 8.67 -4.53 7.21
N LYS A 98 9.96 -4.80 7.45
CA LYS A 98 10.42 -6.10 7.98
C LYS A 98 9.86 -6.39 9.38
N GLY A 99 9.80 -5.38 10.24
CA GLY A 99 9.24 -5.48 11.58
C GLY A 99 7.75 -5.84 11.54
N GLU A 100 6.98 -5.13 10.72
CA GLU A 100 5.54 -5.37 10.55
C GLU A 100 5.28 -6.74 9.92
N ALA A 101 6.04 -7.11 8.89
CA ALA A 101 5.96 -8.45 8.32
C ALA A 101 6.24 -9.57 9.34
N SER A 102 7.23 -9.37 10.21
CA SER A 102 7.52 -10.30 11.31
C SER A 102 6.35 -10.37 12.31
N ARG A 103 5.73 -9.24 12.65
CA ARG A 103 4.55 -9.18 13.51
C ARG A 103 3.39 -9.99 12.92
N LEU A 104 3.03 -9.71 11.67
CA LEU A 104 1.93 -10.37 10.96
C LEU A 104 2.13 -11.89 10.89
N ARG A 105 3.33 -12.35 10.46
CA ARG A 105 3.64 -13.79 10.39
C ARG A 105 3.58 -14.48 11.75
N ARG A 106 4.04 -13.81 12.82
CA ARG A 106 4.02 -14.37 14.19
C ARG A 106 2.60 -14.46 14.74
N ILE A 107 1.80 -13.40 14.57
CA ILE A 107 0.40 -13.42 15.00
C ILE A 107 -0.34 -14.53 14.27
N ARG A 108 -0.18 -14.63 12.95
CA ARG A 108 -0.82 -15.67 12.16
C ARG A 108 -0.45 -17.08 12.61
N ALA A 109 0.86 -17.33 12.84
CA ALA A 109 1.32 -18.62 13.32
C ALA A 109 0.72 -18.98 14.70
N LEU A 110 0.55 -18.00 15.60
CA LEU A 110 -0.09 -18.21 16.89
C LEU A 110 -1.58 -18.51 16.74
N GLU A 111 -2.29 -17.74 15.91
CA GLU A 111 -3.72 -17.95 15.63
C GLU A 111 -3.99 -19.35 15.06
N ASP A 112 -3.20 -19.77 14.07
CA ASP A 112 -3.29 -21.10 13.48
C ASP A 112 -3.00 -22.20 14.53
N GLN A 113 -2.02 -21.98 15.41
CA GLN A 113 -1.67 -22.94 16.48
C GLN A 113 -2.82 -23.14 17.49
N VAL A 114 -3.56 -22.10 17.83
CA VAL A 114 -4.67 -22.18 18.80
C VAL A 114 -6.06 -22.27 18.15
N GLY A 115 -6.13 -22.37 16.82
CA GLY A 115 -7.37 -22.49 16.08
C GLY A 115 -8.24 -21.22 16.06
N ILE A 116 -7.64 -20.04 16.27
CA ILE A 116 -8.34 -18.75 16.18
C ILE A 116 -8.53 -18.40 14.70
N LYS A 117 -9.79 -18.17 14.31
CA LYS A 117 -10.12 -17.60 13.00
C LYS A 117 -10.23 -16.09 13.13
N HIS A 118 -9.10 -15.41 12.98
CA HIS A 118 -9.06 -13.96 13.00
C HIS A 118 -9.98 -13.35 11.94
N LYS A 119 -10.62 -12.24 12.32
CA LYS A 119 -11.35 -11.36 11.42
C LYS A 119 -10.86 -9.95 11.70
N ALA A 120 -10.50 -9.24 10.63
CA ALA A 120 -10.14 -7.83 10.72
C ALA A 120 -11.29 -7.04 11.38
N TYR A 121 -10.92 -6.01 12.15
CA TYR A 121 -11.90 -5.17 12.83
C TYR A 121 -12.72 -4.32 11.85
N ASP A 122 -13.98 -4.07 12.21
CA ASP A 122 -14.92 -3.29 11.36
C ASP A 122 -14.43 -1.88 11.05
N PHE A 123 -13.61 -1.27 11.90
CA PHE A 123 -13.09 0.08 11.68
C PHE A 123 -12.18 0.20 10.44
N TRP A 124 -11.67 -0.93 9.92
CA TRP A 124 -10.94 -0.94 8.66
C TRP A 124 -11.85 -0.66 7.45
N LYS A 125 -13.14 -1.02 7.57
CA LYS A 125 -14.14 -0.86 6.51
C LYS A 125 -15.06 0.33 6.74
N HIS A 126 -15.56 0.49 7.96
CA HIS A 126 -16.62 1.43 8.29
C HIS A 126 -16.20 2.45 9.35
N GLY A 127 -16.72 3.66 9.21
CA GLY A 127 -16.37 4.80 10.05
C GLY A 127 -16.77 6.11 9.37
N GLU A 128 -16.86 7.19 10.17
CA GLU A 128 -17.35 8.50 9.69
C GLU A 128 -16.69 8.95 8.39
N TYR A 129 -15.38 8.75 8.25
CA TYR A 129 -14.63 9.08 7.04
C TYR A 129 -14.75 8.00 5.95
N THR A 130 -14.56 6.72 6.27
CA THR A 130 -14.50 5.64 5.27
C THR A 130 -15.85 5.40 4.61
N ASP A 131 -16.96 5.70 5.28
CA ASP A 131 -18.32 5.60 4.73
C ASP A 131 -18.62 6.72 3.70
N MET A 132 -17.82 7.79 3.66
CA MET A 132 -17.97 8.86 2.68
C MET A 132 -17.23 8.60 1.36
N LEU A 133 -16.40 7.56 1.29
CA LEU A 133 -15.53 7.30 0.13
C LEU A 133 -16.33 7.02 -1.14
N LEU A 134 -15.78 7.47 -2.27
CA LEU A 134 -16.41 7.33 -3.59
C LEU A 134 -16.66 5.86 -3.97
N GLY A 135 -15.79 4.94 -3.55
CA GLY A 135 -15.86 3.51 -3.85
C GLY A 135 -17.23 2.89 -3.56
N TRP A 136 -17.89 3.31 -2.47
CA TRP A 136 -19.22 2.82 -2.11
C TRP A 136 -20.33 3.19 -3.11
N LYS A 137 -20.11 4.25 -3.89
CA LYS A 137 -21.09 4.82 -4.82
C LYS A 137 -20.86 4.38 -6.26
N ARG A 138 -19.76 3.65 -6.52
CA ARG A 138 -19.40 3.21 -7.87
C ARG A 138 -20.38 2.15 -8.36
N LYS A 139 -20.70 2.21 -9.66
CA LYS A 139 -21.62 1.28 -10.33
C LYS A 139 -21.34 1.17 -11.82
N PRO A 140 -21.67 0.04 -12.48
CA PRO A 140 -21.51 -0.10 -13.92
C PRO A 140 -22.15 1.07 -14.69
N GLY A 141 -21.41 1.64 -15.64
CA GLY A 141 -21.86 2.77 -16.45
C GLY A 141 -21.83 4.15 -15.78
N ASP A 142 -21.24 4.31 -14.59
CA ASP A 142 -21.11 5.62 -13.91
C ASP A 142 -19.95 6.50 -14.42
N THR A 143 -19.13 5.96 -15.30
CA THR A 143 -17.92 6.61 -15.81
C THR A 143 -18.14 7.07 -17.24
N ASP A 144 -17.97 8.37 -17.48
CA ASP A 144 -17.99 8.92 -18.83
C ASP A 144 -16.67 8.62 -19.54
N LYS A 145 -16.65 7.51 -20.29
CA LYS A 145 -15.48 7.06 -21.06
C LYS A 145 -15.08 8.07 -22.14
N THR A 146 -15.97 8.97 -22.57
CA THR A 146 -15.66 9.99 -23.59
C THR A 146 -14.78 11.12 -23.06
N GLN A 147 -14.73 11.32 -21.74
CA GLN A 147 -13.91 12.34 -21.08
C GLN A 147 -12.54 11.82 -20.62
N CYS A 148 -12.25 10.55 -20.90
CA CYS A 148 -11.00 9.92 -20.53
C CYS A 148 -9.90 10.27 -21.53
N ASN A 149 -9.19 11.36 -21.25
CA ASN A 149 -8.17 11.93 -22.13
C ASN A 149 -6.76 11.34 -21.86
N HIS A 150 -6.65 10.15 -21.27
CA HIS A 150 -5.37 9.50 -20.94
C HIS A 150 -5.12 8.30 -21.86
N GLU A 151 -3.87 8.12 -22.30
CA GLU A 151 -3.46 6.99 -23.14
C GLU A 151 -3.52 5.67 -22.33
N GLY A 152 -4.56 4.88 -22.50
CA GLY A 152 -4.72 3.54 -21.90
C GLY A 152 -6.19 3.07 -21.87
N GLU A 153 -6.43 1.78 -22.14
CA GLU A 153 -7.78 1.22 -22.38
C GLU A 153 -8.72 1.17 -21.15
N ASN A 154 -8.27 1.56 -19.96
CA ASN A 154 -9.05 1.44 -18.72
C ASN A 154 -9.29 2.80 -18.08
N CYS A 155 -10.18 3.57 -18.71
CA CYS A 155 -10.79 4.74 -18.10
C CYS A 155 -11.54 4.34 -16.84
N LEU A 156 -10.91 4.54 -15.67
CA LEU A 156 -11.44 4.25 -14.33
C LEU A 156 -12.39 3.03 -14.37
N ALA A 157 -11.81 1.83 -14.49
CA ALA A 157 -12.52 0.59 -14.84
C ALA A 157 -13.82 0.35 -14.04
N GLU A 158 -14.75 -0.33 -14.70
CA GLU A 158 -15.86 -1.08 -14.06
C GLU A 158 -15.32 -2.14 -13.10
#